data_AF-A0A8S4QK67-F1
#
_entry.id   AF-A0A8S4QK67-F1
#
_cell.length_a   1.000
_cell.length_b   1.000
_cell.length_c   1.000
_cell.angle_alpha   90.00
_cell.angle_beta   90.00
_cell.angle_gamma   90.00
#
_symmetry.space_group_name_H-M   'P 1'
#
loop_
_entity.id
_entity.type
_entity.pdbx_description
1 polymer ?
#
loop_
_entity_poly.entity_id
_entity_poly.type
_entity_poly.pdbx_seq_one_letter_code
_entity_poly.pdbx_strand_id
1 'polypeptide(L)'
;MSSLATAHVPAVLEPIGLARSDGKRPDGMTLIPWKLGRSLLWDATCVDTLAASHIQATSSMVGVAATSAEQAKRRKYENLDSSFIFVPFGVETLGPWGPEARALFKELSKRVIKSSGDPRAGTQPNQTNPTQPWPTN
;
A
#
# COMPACT_ATOMS: atom_id res chain seq x y z
N MET A 1 17.47 -1.01 -4.38
CA MET A 1 17.12 -1.32 -2.97
C MET A 1 15.67 -0.96 -2.74
N SER A 2 14.90 -1.76 -2.00
CA SER A 2 13.52 -1.43 -1.66
C SER A 2 13.46 -0.26 -0.66
N SER A 3 12.34 0.46 -0.60
CA SER A 3 12.14 1.56 0.36
C SER A 3 12.28 1.11 1.81
N LEU A 4 11.85 -0.12 2.14
CA LEU A 4 12.07 -0.74 3.44
C LEU A 4 13.56 -0.93 3.75
N ALA A 5 14.36 -1.40 2.78
CA ALA A 5 15.81 -1.54 2.97
C ALA A 5 16.49 -0.19 3.19
N THR A 6 16.12 0.85 2.44
CA THR A 6 16.62 2.21 2.64
C THR A 6 16.21 2.78 4.01
N ALA A 7 15.02 2.42 4.50
CA ALA A 7 14.56 2.75 5.85
C ALA A 7 15.21 1.89 6.96
N HIS A 8 16.17 1.02 6.63
CA HIS A 8 16.77 0.03 7.54
C HIS A 8 15.75 -0.89 8.23
N VAL A 9 14.64 -1.19 7.53
CA VAL A 9 13.62 -2.13 7.98
C VAL A 9 13.78 -3.43 7.20
N PRO A 10 14.41 -4.47 7.78
CA PRO A 10 14.50 -5.76 7.13
C PRO A 10 13.10 -6.38 6.98
N ALA A 11 12.90 -7.07 5.87
CA ALA A 11 11.62 -7.64 5.48
C ALA A 11 11.80 -8.98 4.75
N VAL A 12 10.79 -9.82 4.86
CA VAL A 12 10.67 -11.08 4.11
C VAL A 12 9.50 -10.95 3.12
N LEU A 13 9.69 -11.49 1.92
CA LEU A 13 8.63 -11.61 0.93
C LEU A 13 7.90 -12.92 1.12
N GLU A 14 6.60 -12.90 0.90
CA GLU A 14 5.73 -14.08 0.92
C GLU A 14 5.91 -14.99 2.15
N PRO A 15 5.76 -14.45 3.37
CA PRO A 15 5.87 -15.23 4.59
C PRO A 15 4.86 -16.39 4.62
N ILE A 16 5.33 -17.55 5.06
CA ILE A 16 4.54 -18.77 5.22
C ILE A 16 4.19 -19.01 6.69
N GLY A 17 3.08 -19.70 6.93
CA GLY A 17 2.71 -20.15 8.28
C GLY A 17 2.23 -19.05 9.23
N LEU A 18 1.77 -17.90 8.71
CA LEU A 18 1.25 -16.80 9.52
C LEU A 18 -0.03 -17.15 10.26
N ALA A 19 -0.84 -18.03 9.69
CA ALA A 19 -2.01 -18.62 10.32
C ALA A 19 -1.99 -20.14 10.11
N ARG A 20 -2.47 -20.86 11.12
CA ARG A 20 -2.35 -22.32 11.21
C ARG A 20 -3.20 -23.10 10.21
N SER A 21 -4.18 -22.47 9.56
CA SER A 21 -5.27 -23.20 8.90
C SER A 21 -5.77 -22.65 7.57
N ASP A 22 -5.26 -21.51 7.09
CA ASP A 22 -5.90 -20.78 5.97
C ASP A 22 -5.02 -20.58 4.72
N GLY A 23 -3.76 -21.04 4.74
CA GLY A 23 -2.85 -20.91 3.60
C GLY A 23 -2.60 -19.46 3.17
N LYS A 24 -2.88 -18.48 4.03
CA LYS A 24 -2.71 -17.06 3.72
C LYS A 24 -1.25 -16.73 3.51
N ARG A 25 -0.99 -16.06 2.39
CA ARG A 25 0.35 -15.68 1.92
C ARG A 25 0.26 -14.22 1.44
N PRO A 26 0.50 -13.25 2.33
CA PRO A 26 0.60 -11.85 1.94
C PRO A 26 1.94 -11.62 1.21
N ASP A 27 2.05 -10.53 0.46
CA ASP A 27 3.26 -10.21 -0.30
C ASP A 27 4.51 -10.02 0.57
N GLY A 28 4.38 -9.53 1.80
CA GLY A 28 5.53 -9.45 2.70
C GLY A 28 5.25 -9.05 4.13
N MET A 29 6.31 -9.12 4.94
CA MET A 29 6.30 -8.84 6.36
C MET A 29 7.61 -8.22 6.83
N THR A 30 7.55 -7.27 7.77
CA THR A 30 8.76 -6.74 8.41
C THR A 30 9.29 -7.73 9.46
N LEU A 31 10.61 -7.92 9.50
CA LEU A 31 11.27 -8.79 10.47
C LEU A 31 11.46 -8.14 11.83
N ILE A 32 11.36 -6.81 11.88
CA ILE A 32 11.34 -6.02 13.12
C ILE A 32 9.95 -5.40 13.33
N PRO A 33 9.58 -5.08 14.59
CA PRO A 33 8.33 -4.39 14.89
C PRO A 33 8.18 -3.08 14.11
N TRP A 34 7.02 -2.90 13.49
CA TRP A 34 6.66 -1.67 12.79
C TRP A 34 6.12 -0.60 13.74
N LYS A 35 5.16 -0.98 14.59
CA LYS A 35 4.52 -0.13 15.61
C LYS A 35 3.92 -1.02 16.71
N LEU A 36 3.88 -0.52 17.95
CA LEU A 36 3.28 -1.23 19.10
C LEU A 36 3.80 -2.68 19.30
N GLY A 37 5.08 -2.92 19.03
CA GLY A 37 5.68 -4.26 19.15
C GLY A 37 5.24 -5.26 18.07
N ARG A 38 4.44 -4.85 17.08
CA ARG A 38 3.89 -5.73 16.03
C ARG A 38 4.56 -5.46 14.69
N SER A 39 4.86 -6.52 13.94
CA SER A 39 5.36 -6.42 12.56
C SER A 39 4.28 -5.90 11.62
N LEU A 40 4.71 -5.19 10.56
CA LEU A 40 3.87 -4.81 9.44
C LEU A 40 3.75 -6.00 8.49
N LEU A 41 2.53 -6.24 8.03
CA LEU A 41 2.18 -7.20 7.00
C LEU A 41 1.51 -6.43 5.86
N TRP A 42 1.90 -6.65 4.61
CA TRP A 42 1.26 -5.99 3.47
C TRP A 42 0.93 -6.97 2.36
N ASP A 43 -0.12 -6.62 1.63
CA ASP A 43 -0.57 -7.34 0.44
C ASP A 43 -1.02 -6.29 -0.58
N ALA A 44 -0.31 -6.19 -1.68
CA ALA A 44 -0.58 -5.27 -2.76
C ALA A 44 -1.66 -5.82 -3.68
N THR A 45 -2.43 -4.91 -4.24
CA THR A 45 -3.43 -5.26 -5.25
C THR A 45 -3.59 -4.10 -6.21
N CYS A 46 -3.57 -4.41 -7.50
CA CYS A 46 -3.88 -3.47 -8.57
C CYS A 46 -5.24 -3.85 -9.15
N VAL A 47 -6.21 -2.94 -9.11
CA VAL A 47 -7.56 -3.16 -9.65
C VAL A 47 -7.78 -2.35 -10.91
N ASP A 48 -8.50 -2.92 -11.87
CA ASP A 48 -8.80 -2.26 -13.12
C ASP A 48 -9.90 -1.21 -12.93
N THR A 49 -9.53 0.07 -13.08
CA THR A 49 -10.46 1.20 -13.00
C THR A 49 -11.60 1.09 -14.01
N LEU A 50 -11.35 0.47 -15.17
CA LEU A 50 -12.28 0.39 -16.30
C LEU A 50 -13.03 -0.94 -16.37
N ALA A 51 -12.82 -1.85 -15.41
CA ALA A 51 -13.58 -3.08 -15.34
C ALA A 51 -15.08 -2.78 -15.29
N ALA A 52 -15.88 -3.56 -16.01
CA ALA A 52 -17.34 -3.36 -16.08
C ALA A 52 -18.01 -3.38 -14.69
N SER A 53 -17.46 -4.17 -13.74
CA SER A 53 -17.91 -4.22 -12.35
C SER A 53 -17.54 -2.99 -11.51
N HIS A 54 -16.63 -2.15 -11.98
CA HIS A 54 -16.12 -0.97 -11.26
C HIS A 54 -16.54 0.34 -11.93
N ILE A 55 -16.83 0.33 -13.24
CA ILE A 55 -17.07 1.54 -14.05
C ILE A 55 -18.16 2.47 -13.49
N GLN A 56 -19.24 1.92 -12.92
CA GLN A 56 -20.30 2.73 -12.31
C GLN A 56 -19.76 3.52 -11.11
N ALA A 57 -18.95 2.90 -10.26
CA ALA A 57 -18.38 3.54 -9.09
C ALA A 57 -17.21 4.47 -9.47
N THR A 58 -16.28 3.99 -10.30
CA THR A 58 -15.05 4.72 -10.67
C THR A 58 -15.31 5.93 -11.55
N SER A 59 -16.40 5.93 -12.33
CA SER A 59 -16.84 7.11 -13.09
C SER A 59 -17.31 8.27 -12.18
N SER A 60 -17.78 7.95 -10.97
CA SER A 60 -18.34 8.92 -10.04
C SER A 60 -17.35 9.33 -8.96
N MET A 61 -16.42 8.44 -8.58
CA MET A 61 -15.46 8.68 -7.51
C MET A 61 -14.10 8.04 -7.82
N VAL A 62 -13.07 8.89 -7.87
CA VAL A 62 -11.67 8.48 -8.05
C VAL A 62 -11.20 7.64 -6.86
N GLY A 63 -10.55 6.49 -7.11
CA GLY A 63 -9.96 5.67 -6.05
C GLY A 63 -10.94 4.73 -5.33
N VAL A 64 -12.20 4.68 -5.75
CA VAL A 64 -13.22 3.83 -5.10
C VAL A 64 -12.96 2.34 -5.32
N ALA A 65 -12.41 1.94 -6.47
CA ALA A 65 -12.05 0.56 -6.71
C ALA A 65 -10.84 0.17 -5.86
N ALA A 66 -9.82 1.02 -5.78
CA ALA A 66 -8.67 0.79 -4.90
C ALA A 66 -9.10 0.66 -3.44
N THR A 67 -10.01 1.53 -2.97
CA THR A 67 -10.57 1.49 -1.61
C THR A 67 -11.34 0.18 -1.35
N SER A 68 -12.15 -0.25 -2.33
CA SER A 68 -12.90 -1.51 -2.21
C SER A 68 -11.97 -2.73 -2.15
N ALA A 69 -10.87 -2.69 -2.92
CA ALA A 69 -9.85 -3.72 -2.91
C ALA A 69 -9.11 -3.80 -1.56
N GLU A 70 -8.80 -2.64 -0.96
CA GLU A 70 -8.23 -2.57 0.39
C GLU A 70 -9.16 -3.22 1.43
N GLN A 71 -10.45 -2.89 1.39
CA GLN A 71 -11.44 -3.48 2.30
C GLN A 71 -11.56 -5.00 2.11
N ALA A 72 -11.54 -5.48 0.86
CA ALA A 72 -11.58 -6.92 0.58
C ALA A 72 -10.35 -7.64 1.15
N LYS A 73 -9.16 -7.06 1.01
CA LYS A 73 -7.92 -7.59 1.61
C LYS A 73 -7.97 -7.54 3.14
N ARG A 74 -8.46 -6.46 3.75
CA ARG A 74 -8.64 -6.40 5.21
C ARG A 74 -9.50 -7.55 5.73
N ARG A 75 -10.66 -7.79 5.11
CA ARG A 75 -11.54 -8.92 5.47
C ARG A 75 -10.82 -10.26 5.28
N LYS A 76 -10.04 -10.43 4.21
CA LYS A 76 -9.26 -11.65 3.97
C LYS A 76 -8.29 -11.95 5.12
N TYR A 77 -7.63 -10.93 5.69
CA TYR A 77 -6.59 -11.11 6.71
C TYR A 77 -7.04 -10.70 8.14
N GLU A 78 -8.33 -10.53 8.38
CA GLU A 78 -8.87 -10.04 9.67
C GLU A 78 -8.43 -10.87 10.88
N ASN A 79 -8.21 -12.18 10.70
CA ASN A 79 -7.74 -13.08 11.75
C ASN A 79 -6.29 -12.83 12.18
N LEU A 80 -5.53 -12.04 11.42
CA LEU A 80 -4.14 -11.68 11.73
C LEU A 80 -4.04 -10.35 12.50
N ASP A 81 -5.14 -9.62 12.66
CA ASP A 81 -5.16 -8.29 13.28
C ASP A 81 -4.81 -8.27 14.77
N SER A 82 -4.79 -9.42 15.46
CA SER A 82 -4.29 -9.50 16.84
C SER A 82 -2.76 -9.43 16.90
N SER A 83 -2.08 -10.00 15.89
CA SER A 83 -0.64 -10.29 15.92
C SER A 83 0.16 -9.36 15.01
N PHE A 84 -0.43 -8.90 13.91
CA PHE A 84 0.27 -8.16 12.85
C PHE A 84 -0.47 -6.89 12.48
N ILE A 85 0.25 -5.81 12.21
CA ILE A 85 -0.36 -4.62 11.61
C ILE A 85 -0.52 -4.91 10.13
N PHE A 86 -1.72 -5.32 9.72
CA PHE A 86 -2.01 -5.54 8.31
C PHE A 86 -2.36 -4.23 7.61
N VAL A 87 -1.70 -3.96 6.49
CA VAL A 87 -2.00 -2.83 5.61
C VAL A 87 -2.14 -3.32 4.17
N PRO A 88 -3.34 -3.31 3.59
CA PRO A 88 -3.50 -3.55 2.17
C PRO A 88 -2.94 -2.36 1.37
N PHE A 89 -2.28 -2.65 0.26
CA PHE A 89 -1.79 -1.62 -0.66
C PHE A 89 -2.61 -1.66 -1.95
N GLY A 90 -3.75 -0.97 -1.94
CA GLY A 90 -4.65 -0.90 -3.10
C GLY A 90 -4.29 0.22 -4.05
N VAL A 91 -4.15 -0.10 -5.33
CA VAL A 91 -3.98 0.87 -6.40
C VAL A 91 -4.91 0.55 -7.56
N GLU A 92 -5.31 1.58 -8.28
CA GLU A 92 -6.06 1.49 -9.52
C GLU A 92 -5.12 1.57 -10.72
N THR A 93 -5.47 0.91 -11.82
CA THR A 93 -4.67 0.91 -13.07
C THR A 93 -4.46 2.31 -13.64
N LEU A 94 -5.38 3.25 -13.41
CA LEU A 94 -5.24 4.65 -13.82
C LEU A 94 -4.50 5.53 -12.80
N GLY A 95 -3.97 4.96 -11.72
CA GLY A 95 -3.09 5.66 -10.77
C GLY A 95 -3.66 6.06 -9.40
N PRO A 96 -4.99 6.10 -9.14
CA PRO A 96 -5.48 6.34 -7.79
C PRO A 96 -4.99 5.28 -6.79
N TRP A 97 -4.51 5.73 -5.62
CA TRP A 97 -4.15 4.84 -4.53
C TRP A 97 -5.23 4.91 -3.46
N GLY A 98 -5.54 3.76 -2.87
CA GLY A 98 -6.43 3.69 -1.73
C GLY A 98 -5.89 4.47 -0.52
N PRO A 99 -6.77 4.82 0.44
CA PRO A 99 -6.37 5.55 1.64
C PRO A 99 -5.28 4.84 2.43
N GLU A 100 -5.29 3.51 2.52
CA GLU A 100 -4.30 2.76 3.30
C GLU A 100 -2.93 2.71 2.61
N ALA A 101 -2.91 2.48 1.30
CA ALA A 101 -1.70 2.56 0.48
C ALA A 101 -1.01 3.93 0.63
N ARG A 102 -1.77 5.03 0.56
CA ARG A 102 -1.26 6.39 0.75
C ARG A 102 -0.73 6.62 2.16
N ALA A 103 -1.41 6.11 3.18
CA ALA A 103 -0.99 6.23 4.58
C ALA A 103 0.33 5.49 4.83
N LEU A 104 0.44 4.24 4.35
CA LEU A 104 1.66 3.44 4.46
C LEU A 104 2.81 4.10 3.71
N PHE A 105 2.58 4.56 2.49
CA PHE A 105 3.59 5.28 1.71
C PHE A 105 4.09 6.51 2.46
N LYS A 106 3.19 7.35 2.98
CA LYS A 106 3.57 8.54 3.74
C LYS A 106 4.41 8.20 4.97
N GLU A 107 4.09 7.11 5.67
CA GLU A 107 4.88 6.65 6.81
C GLU A 107 6.26 6.15 6.38
N LEU A 108 6.33 5.32 5.33
CA LEU A 108 7.58 4.82 4.76
C LEU A 108 8.47 5.96 4.27
N SER A 109 7.92 6.91 3.52
CA SER A 109 8.63 8.08 3.00
C SER A 109 9.29 8.88 4.13
N LYS A 110 8.60 9.10 5.25
CA LYS A 110 9.18 9.76 6.42
C LYS A 110 10.37 8.99 7.00
N ARG A 111 10.27 7.66 7.09
CA ARG A 111 11.37 6.82 7.59
C ARG A 111 12.57 6.85 6.64
N VAL A 112 12.32 6.76 5.33
CA VAL A 112 13.34 6.83 4.29
C VAL A 112 14.05 8.18 4.29
N ILE A 113 13.32 9.30 4.33
CA ILE A 113 13.93 10.64 4.39
C ILE A 113 14.80 10.78 5.63
N LYS A 114 14.32 10.26 6.78
CA LYS A 114 15.07 10.29 8.04
C LYS A 114 16.35 9.47 7.97
N SER A 115 16.35 8.30 7.30
CA SER A 115 17.53 7.44 7.20
C SER A 115 18.51 7.89 6.13
N SER A 116 18.03 8.37 4.98
CA SER A 116 18.88 8.75 3.84
C SER A 116 19.39 10.19 3.92
N GLY A 117 18.67 11.09 4.59
CA GLY A 117 18.92 12.53 4.56
C GLY A 117 18.49 13.23 3.26
N ASP A 118 18.00 12.49 2.25
CA ASP A 118 17.52 13.07 0.98
C ASP A 118 16.00 13.32 1.05
N PRO A 119 15.53 14.59 1.03
CA PRO A 119 14.10 14.91 1.08
C PRO A 119 13.32 14.41 -0.14
N ARG A 120 13.99 14.17 -1.28
CA ARG A 120 13.34 13.71 -2.53
C ARG A 120 13.01 12.22 -2.50
N ALA A 121 13.64 11.45 -1.60
CA ALA A 121 13.48 10.00 -1.52
C ALA A 121 12.07 9.56 -1.08
N GLY A 122 11.26 10.47 -0.54
CA GLY A 122 9.88 10.20 -0.10
C GLY A 122 8.79 10.65 -1.08
N THR A 123 9.15 11.09 -2.29
CA THR A 123 8.21 11.67 -3.25
C THR A 123 7.38 10.58 -3.93
N GLN A 124 6.05 10.71 -3.91
CA GLN A 124 5.18 9.83 -4.68
C GLN A 124 5.35 10.11 -6.18
N PRO A 125 5.41 9.08 -7.05
CA PRO A 125 5.37 9.30 -8.49
C PRO A 125 4.10 10.07 -8.88
N ASN A 126 4.26 11.10 -9.72
CA ASN A 126 3.23 12.07 -10.13
C ASN A 126 1.83 11.47 -10.26
N GLN A 127 0.90 11.86 -9.38
CA GLN A 127 -0.51 11.94 -9.73
C GLN A 127 -0.66 13.23 -10.54
N THR A 128 -1.01 13.13 -11.82
CA THR A 128 -1.37 14.32 -12.61
C THR A 128 -2.53 15.01 -11.91
N ASN A 129 -2.27 16.20 -11.35
CA ASN A 129 -3.33 17.07 -10.88
C ASN A 129 -4.04 17.60 -12.14
N PRO A 130 -5.32 17.27 -12.39
CA PRO A 130 -6.02 17.67 -13.61
C PRO A 130 -6.17 19.20 -13.77
N THR A 131 -5.75 19.98 -12.78
CA THR A 131 -5.76 21.45 -12.80
C THR A 131 -4.42 22.09 -13.14
N GLN A 132 -3.40 21.34 -13.56
CA GLN A 132 -2.16 21.94 -14.10
C GLN A 132 -2.41 22.37 -15.56
N PRO A 133 -2.43 23.68 -15.88
CA PRO A 133 -2.54 24.12 -17.26
C PRO A 133 -1.32 23.65 -18.07
N TRP A 134 -1.56 23.29 -19.32
CA TRP A 134 -0.51 22.88 -20.27
C TRP A 134 0.59 23.94 -20.34
N PRO A 135 1.88 23.54 -20.35
CA PRO A 135 2.96 24.49 -20.56
C PRO A 135 2.78 25.15 -21.93
N THR A 136 2.65 26.47 -21.96
CA THR A 136 2.72 27.25 -23.20
C THR A 136 4.17 27.28 -23.67
N ASN A 137 4.38 26.92 -24.94
CA ASN A 137 5.66 27.02 -25.65
C ASN A 137 6.22 28.45 -25.65
#